data_AF-A0A6V7MB95-F1
#
_entry.id   AF-A0A6V7MB95-F1
#
_cell.length_a   1.000
_cell.length_b   1.000
_cell.length_c   1.000
_cell.angle_alpha   90.00
_cell.angle_beta   90.00
_cell.angle_gamma   90.00
#
_symmetry.space_group_name_H-M   'P 1'
#
loop_
_entity.id
_entity.type
_entity.pdbx_description
1 polymer ?
#
loop_
_entity_poly.entity_id
_entity_poly.type
_entity_poly.pdbx_seq_one_letter_code
_entity_poly.pdbx_strand_id
1 'polypeptide(L)' 'PEKIFTEESVIVAQYINNPLLVDGHKCDLRLYVAVTNYDPLLIYLYEEGLVRFATVKYQGGN' A
#
# COMPACT_ATOMS: atom_id res chain seq x y z
N PRO A 1 -20.85 -13.77 6.10
CA PRO A 1 -19.50 -14.17 5.62
C PRO A 1 -19.33 -15.69 5.76
N GLU A 2 -19.24 -16.40 4.65
CA GLU A 2 -18.91 -17.83 4.66
C GLU A 2 -17.54 -18.02 5.33
N LYS A 3 -17.41 -19.08 6.12
CA LYS A 3 -16.18 -19.39 6.85
C LYS A 3 -15.14 -19.82 5.83
N ILE A 4 -14.13 -18.99 5.61
CA ILE A 4 -13.01 -19.32 4.72
C ILE A 4 -12.18 -20.39 5.44
N PHE A 5 -12.21 -21.62 4.93
CA PHE A 5 -11.37 -22.71 5.42
C PHE A 5 -10.02 -22.61 4.72
N THR A 6 -9.04 -22.00 5.38
CA THR A 6 -7.63 -22.05 4.98
C THR A 6 -6.86 -22.86 6.01
N GLU A 7 -5.98 -23.75 5.54
CA GLU A 7 -5.03 -24.45 6.41
C GLU A 7 -3.97 -23.49 6.98
N GLU A 8 -3.86 -22.29 6.40
CA GLU A 8 -2.92 -21.23 6.76
C GLU A 8 -3.59 -20.04 7.45
N SER A 9 -2.84 -19.33 8.29
CA SER A 9 -3.27 -18.07 8.89
C SER A 9 -3.31 -16.98 7.83
N VAL A 10 -4.49 -16.38 7.61
CA VAL A 10 -4.70 -15.33 6.61
C VAL A 10 -5.20 -14.04 7.24
N ILE A 11 -4.85 -12.91 6.62
CA ILE A 11 -5.41 -11.59 6.93
C ILE A 11 -6.34 -11.19 5.78
N VAL A 12 -7.58 -10.83 6.10
CA VAL A 12 -8.54 -10.27 5.14
C VAL A 12 -8.54 -8.76 5.28
N ALA A 13 -8.34 -8.05 4.17
CA ALA A 13 -8.41 -6.60 4.12
C ALA A 13 -9.43 -6.16 3.06
N GLN A 14 -10.16 -5.08 3.36
CA GLN A 14 -11.05 -4.47 2.38
C GLN A 14 -10.23 -3.90 1.23
N TYR A 15 -10.60 -4.26 0.01
CA TYR A 15 -9.95 -3.74 -1.18
C TYR A 15 -10.43 -2.31 -1.48
N ILE A 16 -9.49 -1.39 -1.74
CA ILE A 16 -9.78 -0.01 -2.13
C ILE A 16 -10.11 0.01 -3.63
N ASN A 17 -11.40 0.06 -3.95
CA ASN A 17 -11.93 -0.01 -5.33
C ASN A 17 -11.76 1.27 -6.15
N ASN A 18 -11.59 2.43 -5.50
CA ASN A 18 -11.41 3.72 -6.18
C ASN A 18 -10.06 4.36 -5.78
N PRO A 19 -8.92 3.79 -6.21
CA PRO A 19 -7.60 4.34 -5.90
C PRO A 19 -7.34 5.61 -6.73
N LEU A 20 -6.43 6.46 -6.24
CA LEU A 20 -5.85 7.51 -7.08
C LEU A 20 -5.15 6.86 -8.29
N LEU A 21 -5.45 7.37 -9.49
CA LEU A 21 -4.83 6.92 -10.73
C LEU A 21 -3.98 8.03 -11.32
N VAL A 22 -2.81 7.67 -11.83
CA VAL A 22 -1.98 8.55 -12.67
C VAL A 22 -1.99 7.98 -14.06
N ASP A 23 -2.47 8.75 -15.03
CA ASP A 23 -2.65 8.31 -16.43
C ASP A 23 -3.42 6.98 -16.57
N GLY A 24 -4.39 6.78 -15.69
CA GLY A 24 -5.22 5.57 -15.64
C GLY A 24 -4.53 4.34 -15.03
N HIS A 25 -3.32 4.46 -14.49
CA HIS A 25 -2.61 3.37 -13.83
C HIS A 25 -2.74 3.48 -12.31
N LYS A 26 -3.01 2.35 -11.65
CA LYS A 26 -2.91 2.24 -10.20
C LYS A 26 -1.44 2.30 -9.80
N CYS A 27 -1.15 3.00 -8.71
CA CYS A 27 0.19 3.05 -8.15
C CYS A 27 0.19 2.83 -6.63
N ASP A 28 1.37 2.47 -6.12
CA ASP A 28 1.67 2.60 -4.69
C ASP A 28 2.84 3.57 -4.47
N LEU A 29 2.91 4.12 -3.26
CA LEU A 29 3.95 5.03 -2.82
C LEU A 29 4.88 4.31 -1.85
N ARG A 30 6.17 4.27 -2.17
CA ARG A 30 7.22 3.87 -1.23
C ARG A 30 7.83 5.11 -0.61
N LEU A 31 7.51 5.31 0.66
CA LEU A 31 8.15 6.32 1.50
C LEU A 31 9.30 5.68 2.28
N TYR A 32 10.38 6.44 2.48
CA TYR A 32 11.53 5.99 3.27
C TYR A 32 11.54 6.71 4.61
N VAL A 33 11.58 5.94 5.69
CA VAL A 33 11.54 6.44 7.06
C VAL A 33 12.75 5.89 7.82
N ALA A 34 13.50 6.77 8.48
CA ALA A 34 14.61 6.40 9.35
C ALA A 34 14.21 6.63 10.81
N VAL A 35 14.24 5.57 11.62
CA VAL A 35 14.08 5.66 13.08
C VAL A 35 15.47 5.58 13.69
N THR A 36 15.93 6.65 14.33
CA THR A 36 17.30 6.75 14.84
C THR A 36 17.37 6.69 16.36
N ASN A 37 16.26 6.95 17.04
CA ASN A 37 16.14 6.79 18.47
C ASN A 37 14.73 6.32 18.83
N TYR A 38 14.62 5.52 19.89
CA TYR A 38 13.37 5.05 20.44
C TYR A 38 12.96 5.81 21.71
N ASP A 39 13.94 6.28 22.49
CA ASP A 39 13.70 7.03 23.72
C ASP A 39 14.75 8.15 23.94
N PRO A 40 14.44 9.41 23.58
CA PRO A 40 13.18 9.84 22.98
C PRO A 40 13.02 9.32 21.54
N LEU A 41 11.79 9.00 21.16
CA LEU A 41 11.46 8.56 19.81
C LEU A 41 11.82 9.64 18.79
N LEU A 42 12.68 9.30 17.82
CA LEU A 42 13.13 10.20 16.77
C LEU A 42 13.02 9.51 15.40
N ILE A 43 12.21 10.10 14.54
CA ILE A 43 11.83 9.56 13.24
C ILE A 43 12.01 10.64 12.18
N TYR A 44 12.65 10.28 11.07
CA TYR A 44 12.85 11.13 9.91
C TYR A 44 12.15 10.55 8.69
N LEU A 45 11.42 11.39 7.96
CA LEU A 45 10.89 11.08 6.64
C LEU A 45 11.86 11.62 5.59
N TYR A 46 12.31 10.76 4.67
CA TYR A 46 13.14 11.21 3.57
C TYR A 46 12.30 11.99 2.55
N GLU A 47 12.89 13.03 1.95
CA GLU A 47 12.16 13.94 1.04
C GLU A 47 11.73 13.25 -0.25
N GLU A 48 12.52 12.29 -0.72
CA GLU A 48 12.25 11.55 -1.94
C GLU A 48 11.63 10.17 -1.64
N GLY A 49 10.85 9.68 -2.59
CA GLY A 49 10.22 8.37 -2.55
C GLY A 49 10.17 7.72 -3.93
N LEU A 50 9.52 6.56 -4.01
CA LEU A 50 9.25 5.91 -5.30
C LEU A 50 7.76 5.77 -5.51
N VAL A 51 7.32 6.06 -6.74
CA VAL A 51 5.99 5.69 -7.21
C VAL A 51 6.14 4.46 -8.09
N ARG A 52 5.43 3.38 -7.74
CA ARG A 52 5.43 2.15 -8.55
C ARG A 52 4.10 2.04 -9.26
N PHE A 53 4.13 2.15 -10.58
CA PHE A 53 2.95 2.03 -11.43
C PHE A 53 2.69 0.57 -11.81
N ALA A 54 1.41 0.22 -11.87
CA ALA A 54 0.99 -1.00 -12.55
C ALA A 54 1.37 -0.92 -14.04
N THR A 55 1.68 -2.07 -14.64
CA THR A 55 2.02 -2.17 -16.07
C THR A 55 0.81 -2.08 -16.99
N VAL A 56 -0.39 -2.16 -16.43
CA VAL A 56 -1.68 -2.10 -17.14
C VAL A 56 -2.59 -1.07 -16.48
N LYS A 57 -3.48 -0.47 -17.28
CA LYS A 57 -4.47 0.48 -16.78
C LYS A 57 -5.41 -0.19 -15.79
N TYR A 58 -5.78 0.55 -14.76
CA TYR A 58 -6.69 0.07 -13.73
C TYR A 58 -8.09 -0.11 -14.32
N GLN A 59 -8.63 -1.31 -14.19
CA GLN A 59 -10.02 -1.61 -14.45
C GLN A 59 -10.72 -1.61 -13.09
N GLY A 60 -11.48 -0.54 -12.81
CA GLY A 60 -12.32 -0.49 -11.62
C GLY A 60 -13.38 -1.60 -11.67
N GLY A 61 -13.72 -2.14 -10.51
CA GLY A 61 -14.93 -2.95 -10.39
C GLY A 61 -16.14 -2.04 -10.44
N ASN A 62 -17.08 -2.31 -11.35
CA ASN A 62 -18.43 -1.73 -11.30
C ASN A 62 -19.16 -2.20 -10.04
#